data_AF-A0A915DKF6-F1
#
_entry.id   AF-A0A915DKF6-F1
#
_cell.length_a   1.000
_cell.length_b   1.000
_cell.length_c   1.000
_cell.angle_alpha   90.00
_cell.angle_beta   90.00
_cell.angle_gamma   90.00
#
_symmetry.space_group_name_H-M   'P 1'
#
loop_
_entity.id
_entity.type
_entity.pdbx_description
1 polymer ?
#
loop_
_entity_poly.entity_id
_entity_poly.type
_entity_poly.pdbx_seq_one_letter_code
_entity_poly.pdbx_strand_id
1 'polypeptide(L)'
;MPVQSFVLPGDVIQDYVKVSKISSVPINEYGKIRRSFDSFSFDGTCCWCSHCINYMAPTYSTDAALQKNQEEAQYWFTEETLNVISNALTEDGIDSVLCIGTPTLFDFLQKASSDQPVNGKRCFLLDFDDRMAHFYGADEFARYSMLNNHFYNADSRNELIKFFARVGKVGIVCDPPFGVFIDALMKSLGSLKEMIRTSSEINNSSDMSTMLVLPIFVGKHVLKDPSFSMVDFKVTYENHKAYSKPDSSVVRIFTDVRNNAFVLSSKHGYRFCEKCDRYVAQDNLHCLKCAKCPSRDGSKYIHCSACSRCVKSIYKHCTQCKTCHLPSRHIVNL
;
A
#
# COMPACT_ATOMS: atom_id res chain seq x y z
N MET A 1 -22.18 40.71 -27.58
CA MET A 1 -21.12 39.73 -27.92
C MET A 1 -21.62 38.36 -27.47
N PRO A 2 -21.51 37.30 -28.29
CA PRO A 2 -22.10 36.02 -27.95
C PRO A 2 -21.34 35.41 -26.78
N VAL A 3 -22.10 34.90 -25.82
CA VAL A 3 -21.63 34.06 -24.71
C VAL A 3 -21.08 32.79 -25.35
N GLN A 4 -19.77 32.59 -25.31
CA GLN A 4 -19.19 31.29 -25.64
C GLN A 4 -19.70 30.29 -24.61
N SER A 5 -20.52 29.35 -25.09
CA SER A 5 -20.96 28.20 -24.33
C SER A 5 -19.74 27.44 -23.82
N PHE A 6 -19.61 27.38 -22.49
CA PHE A 6 -18.65 26.52 -21.80
C PHE A 6 -18.93 25.07 -22.18
N VAL A 7 -18.02 24.46 -22.94
CA VAL A 7 -17.95 23.01 -23.08
C VAL A 7 -17.15 22.51 -21.88
N LEU A 8 -17.81 21.78 -20.99
CA LEU A 8 -17.18 21.15 -19.83
C LEU A 8 -16.10 20.14 -20.31
N PRO A 9 -15.04 19.85 -19.51
CA PRO A 9 -13.92 18.99 -19.90
C PRO A 9 -14.25 17.49 -20.02
N GLY A 10 -15.53 17.12 -20.14
CA GLY A 10 -15.93 15.73 -20.38
C GLY A 10 -15.38 15.20 -21.72
N ASP A 11 -15.26 16.07 -22.72
CA ASP A 11 -14.81 15.70 -24.06
C ASP A 11 -13.30 15.42 -24.12
N VAL A 12 -12.49 16.08 -23.30
CA VAL A 12 -11.02 15.85 -23.22
C VAL A 12 -10.72 14.47 -22.64
N ILE A 13 -11.49 14.04 -21.63
CA ILE A 13 -11.38 12.72 -21.01
C ILE A 13 -11.96 11.63 -21.93
N GLN A 14 -13.08 11.90 -22.63
CA GLN A 14 -13.69 10.94 -23.56
C GLN A 14 -12.87 10.70 -24.82
N ASP A 15 -12.21 11.72 -25.37
CA ASP A 15 -11.27 11.52 -26.48
C ASP A 15 -10.00 10.80 -26.01
N TYR A 16 -9.56 10.98 -24.76
CA TYR A 16 -8.40 10.27 -24.20
C TYR A 16 -8.62 8.76 -24.07
N VAL A 17 -9.82 8.30 -23.71
CA VAL A 17 -10.17 6.87 -23.65
C VAL A 17 -10.09 6.20 -25.04
N LYS A 18 -10.29 6.96 -26.13
CA LYS A 18 -10.22 6.44 -27.52
C LYS A 18 -8.80 6.23 -28.03
N VAL A 19 -7.77 6.81 -27.42
CA VAL A 19 -6.38 6.76 -27.94
C VAL A 19 -5.58 5.58 -27.37
N SER A 20 -6.18 4.60 -26.69
CA SER A 20 -5.48 3.47 -26.04
C SER A 20 -4.85 2.42 -26.98
N LYS A 21 -4.02 2.89 -27.92
CA LYS A 21 -2.86 2.17 -28.46
C LYS A 21 -1.64 3.09 -28.30
N ILE A 22 -1.19 3.33 -27.07
CA ILE A 22 -0.13 4.32 -26.81
C ILE A 22 1.17 3.63 -26.39
N SER A 23 2.19 3.82 -27.22
CA SER A 23 3.61 3.78 -26.85
C SER A 23 3.87 4.70 -25.65
N SER A 24 4.51 4.20 -24.59
CA SER A 24 4.88 4.90 -23.35
C SER A 24 4.97 6.44 -23.46
N VAL A 25 4.27 7.15 -22.58
CA VAL A 25 4.33 8.62 -22.46
C VAL A 25 5.80 9.07 -22.32
N PRO A 26 6.31 9.96 -23.19
CA PRO A 26 7.66 10.51 -23.06
C PRO A 26 7.84 11.29 -21.75
N ILE A 27 9.02 11.24 -21.13
CA ILE A 27 9.26 11.86 -19.81
C ILE A 27 9.04 13.39 -19.79
N ASN A 28 9.32 14.06 -20.91
CA ASN A 28 9.07 15.50 -21.06
C ASN A 28 7.58 15.87 -21.12
N GLU A 29 6.70 14.89 -21.36
CA GLU A 29 5.24 15.05 -21.33
C GLU A 29 4.66 14.76 -19.94
N TYR A 30 5.47 14.35 -18.96
CA TYR A 30 4.99 14.05 -17.61
C TYR A 30 4.43 15.30 -16.94
N GLY A 31 3.29 15.19 -16.26
CA GLY A 31 2.61 16.28 -15.58
C GLY A 31 1.99 17.32 -16.51
N LYS A 32 1.88 17.04 -17.82
CA LYS A 32 1.36 18.00 -18.81
C LYS A 32 -0.08 18.42 -18.51
N ILE A 33 -0.94 17.50 -18.07
CA ILE A 33 -2.33 17.82 -17.72
C ILE A 33 -2.36 18.74 -16.50
N ARG A 34 -1.63 18.39 -15.44
CA ARG A 34 -1.52 19.20 -14.22
C ARG A 34 -1.04 20.63 -14.53
N ARG A 35 0.03 20.77 -15.33
CA ARG A 35 0.54 22.08 -15.76
C ARG A 35 -0.49 22.88 -16.55
N SER A 36 -1.24 22.23 -17.43
CA SER A 36 -2.33 22.91 -18.16
C SER A 36 -3.37 23.46 -17.18
N PHE A 37 -3.77 22.71 -16.16
CA PHE A 37 -4.69 23.20 -15.13
C PHE A 37 -4.10 24.33 -14.27
N ASP A 38 -2.84 24.23 -13.86
CA ASP A 38 -2.16 25.29 -13.08
C ASP A 38 -2.06 26.61 -13.86
N SER A 39 -2.02 26.54 -15.20
CA SER A 39 -1.98 27.71 -16.08
C SER A 39 -3.34 28.38 -16.30
N PHE A 40 -4.45 27.76 -15.90
CA PHE A 40 -5.77 28.41 -15.90
C PHE A 40 -5.89 29.31 -14.67
N SER A 41 -5.75 30.63 -14.88
CA SER A 41 -6.14 31.62 -13.89
C SER A 41 -7.67 31.60 -13.73
N PHE A 42 -8.17 30.87 -12.74
CA PHE A 42 -9.57 31.00 -12.33
C PHE A 42 -9.79 32.41 -11.76
N ASP A 43 -10.84 33.07 -12.25
CA ASP A 43 -11.31 34.41 -11.94
C ASP A 43 -11.91 34.54 -10.52
N GLY A 44 -11.25 33.95 -9.52
CA GLY A 44 -11.52 34.17 -8.10
C GLY A 44 -12.82 33.56 -7.56
N THR A 45 -13.62 32.86 -8.37
CA THR A 45 -14.87 32.22 -7.91
C THR A 45 -14.75 30.73 -7.61
N CYS A 46 -13.60 30.10 -7.90
CA CYS A 46 -13.31 28.74 -7.45
C CYS A 46 -12.10 28.73 -6.50
N CYS A 47 -12.30 29.21 -5.28
CA CYS A 47 -11.43 28.84 -4.18
C CYS A 47 -11.64 27.35 -3.90
N TRP A 48 -10.66 26.51 -4.28
CA TRP A 48 -10.37 25.24 -3.59
C TRP A 48 -11.60 24.40 -3.21
N CYS A 49 -12.59 24.29 -4.11
CA CYS A 49 -13.78 23.52 -3.80
C CYS A 49 -13.44 22.02 -3.85
N SER A 50 -14.10 21.22 -3.03
CA SER A 50 -13.90 19.76 -2.98
C SER A 50 -14.06 19.08 -4.35
N HIS A 51 -14.76 19.72 -5.29
CA HIS A 51 -14.92 19.26 -6.67
C HIS A 51 -13.60 19.35 -7.46
N CYS A 52 -12.88 20.47 -7.42
CA CYS A 52 -11.60 20.63 -8.12
C CYS A 52 -10.48 19.77 -7.49
N ILE A 53 -10.51 19.57 -6.18
CA ILE A 53 -9.58 18.69 -5.46
C ILE A 53 -9.80 17.21 -5.84
N ASN A 54 -11.05 16.77 -5.98
CA ASN A 54 -11.35 15.41 -6.46
C ASN A 54 -10.96 15.20 -7.93
N TYR A 55 -10.95 16.26 -8.75
CA TYR A 55 -10.44 16.24 -10.13
C TYR A 55 -8.91 16.20 -10.21
N MET A 56 -8.21 16.71 -9.19
CA MET A 56 -6.74 16.66 -9.08
C MET A 56 -6.21 15.42 -8.36
N ALA A 57 -7.09 14.56 -7.82
CA ALA A 57 -6.73 13.21 -7.38
C ALA A 57 -6.95 12.24 -8.57
N PRO A 58 -5.90 11.94 -9.36
CA PRO A 58 -6.02 11.20 -10.62
C PRO A 58 -6.53 9.78 -10.40
N THR A 59 -6.27 9.23 -9.21
CA THR A 59 -6.82 7.98 -8.74
C THR A 59 -8.34 7.96 -8.90
N TYR A 60 -9.04 8.94 -8.33
CA TYR A 60 -10.52 8.98 -8.37
C TYR A 60 -11.11 9.31 -9.76
N SER A 61 -10.36 10.02 -10.59
CA SER A 61 -10.83 10.46 -11.92
C SER A 61 -10.65 9.43 -13.05
N THR A 62 -9.75 8.44 -12.88
CA THR A 62 -9.47 7.40 -13.90
C THR A 62 -10.33 6.13 -13.75
N ASP A 63 -11.23 6.14 -12.78
CA ASP A 63 -11.98 5.00 -12.25
C ASP A 63 -12.95 4.36 -13.26
N ALA A 64 -13.58 5.18 -14.09
CA ALA A 64 -14.54 4.71 -15.09
C ALA A 64 -13.92 3.81 -16.18
N ALA A 65 -12.60 3.88 -16.38
CA ALA A 65 -11.89 3.13 -17.42
C ALA A 65 -11.28 1.80 -16.92
N LEU A 66 -10.86 1.69 -15.65
CA LEU A 66 -10.16 0.51 -15.12
C LEU A 66 -11.06 -0.64 -14.68
N GLN A 67 -12.31 -0.36 -14.32
CA GLN A 67 -13.22 -1.40 -13.79
C GLN A 67 -13.59 -2.49 -14.83
N LYS A 68 -13.19 -2.34 -16.09
CA LYS A 68 -13.46 -3.31 -17.16
C LYS A 68 -12.49 -4.49 -17.24
N ASN A 69 -11.26 -4.37 -16.73
CA ASN A 69 -10.27 -5.46 -16.76
C ASN A 69 -10.01 -5.98 -15.34
N GLN A 70 -10.58 -7.14 -14.99
CA GLN A 70 -10.43 -7.75 -13.66
C GLN A 70 -8.97 -8.06 -13.28
N GLU A 71 -8.06 -8.16 -14.25
CA GLU A 71 -6.64 -8.45 -14.06
C GLU A 71 -5.77 -7.20 -13.85
N GLU A 72 -6.27 -6.01 -14.21
CA GLU A 72 -5.56 -4.72 -14.11
C GLU A 72 -6.26 -3.74 -13.15
N ALA A 73 -7.24 -4.21 -12.38
CA ALA A 73 -8.02 -3.38 -11.47
C ALA A 73 -7.12 -2.81 -10.36
N GLN A 74 -6.91 -1.49 -10.39
CA GLN A 74 -6.24 -0.75 -9.33
C GLN A 74 -7.17 -0.66 -8.11
N TYR A 75 -6.72 -1.16 -6.96
CA TYR A 75 -7.52 -1.11 -5.73
C TYR A 75 -7.16 0.10 -4.89
N TRP A 76 -8.17 0.70 -4.27
CA TRP A 76 -8.04 1.95 -3.54
C TRP A 76 -8.21 1.74 -2.05
N PHE A 77 -7.19 2.05 -1.27
CA PHE A 77 -7.30 2.02 0.18
C PHE A 77 -8.42 2.90 0.69
N THR A 78 -9.15 2.39 1.68
CA THR A 78 -10.10 3.18 2.47
C THR A 78 -9.38 4.27 3.26
N GLU A 79 -10.09 5.33 3.62
CA GLU A 79 -9.55 6.41 4.46
C GLU A 79 -8.99 5.88 5.80
N GLU A 80 -9.63 4.88 6.42
CA GLU A 80 -9.10 4.24 7.63
C GLU A 80 -7.74 3.58 7.39
N THR A 81 -7.59 2.84 6.27
CA THR A 81 -6.33 2.21 5.90
C THR A 81 -5.24 3.24 5.64
N LEU A 82 -5.57 4.31 4.91
CA LEU A 82 -4.64 5.42 4.61
C LEU A 82 -4.14 6.08 5.90
N ASN A 83 -5.04 6.35 6.85
CA ASN A 83 -4.69 6.92 8.15
C ASN A 83 -3.77 6.00 8.96
N VAL A 84 -4.07 4.70 9.03
CA VAL A 84 -3.23 3.72 9.75
C VAL A 84 -1.80 3.69 9.18
N ILE A 85 -1.66 3.65 7.86
CA ILE A 85 -0.35 3.65 7.20
C ILE A 85 0.37 4.98 7.45
N SER A 86 -0.29 6.12 7.22
CA SER A 86 0.30 7.46 7.40
C SER A 86 0.77 7.70 8.85
N ASN A 87 -0.04 7.30 9.82
CA ASN A 87 0.32 7.39 11.24
C ASN A 87 1.52 6.51 11.55
N ALA A 88 1.54 5.25 11.07
CA ALA A 88 2.68 4.36 11.29
C ALA A 88 3.98 4.89 10.66
N LEU A 89 3.91 5.49 9.47
CA LEU A 89 5.06 6.16 8.85
C LEU A 89 5.56 7.32 9.73
N THR A 90 4.65 8.10 10.31
CA THR A 90 5.00 9.24 11.17
C THR A 90 5.58 8.81 12.51
N GLU A 91 4.97 7.83 13.18
CA GLU A 91 5.45 7.26 14.45
C GLU A 91 6.81 6.55 14.31
N ASP A 92 7.11 6.03 13.12
CA ASP A 92 8.43 5.47 12.81
C ASP A 92 9.46 6.54 12.40
N GLY A 93 9.07 7.81 12.30
CA GLY A 93 9.96 8.91 11.92
C GLY A 93 10.35 8.91 10.44
N ILE A 94 9.53 8.30 9.58
CA ILE A 94 9.74 8.29 8.12
C ILE A 94 9.39 9.66 7.54
N ASP A 95 10.34 10.25 6.82
CA ASP A 95 10.24 11.56 6.18
C ASP A 95 9.95 11.47 4.66
N SER A 96 10.28 10.34 4.05
CA SER A 96 10.16 10.17 2.60
C SER A 96 9.60 8.79 2.27
N VAL A 97 8.69 8.73 1.30
CA VAL A 97 7.91 7.53 1.00
C VAL A 97 8.02 7.15 -0.47
N LEU A 98 8.45 5.92 -0.72
CA LEU A 98 8.34 5.28 -2.03
C LEU A 98 7.02 4.50 -2.10
N CYS A 99 6.06 5.02 -2.83
CA CYS A 99 4.78 4.37 -3.10
C CYS A 99 4.93 3.45 -4.32
N ILE A 100 4.66 2.14 -4.20
CA ILE A 100 4.77 1.17 -5.29
C ILE A 100 3.41 0.50 -5.50
N GLY A 101 2.71 0.89 -6.56
CA GLY A 101 1.32 0.46 -6.80
C GLY A 101 0.33 0.98 -5.76
N THR A 102 0.66 2.05 -5.03
CA THR A 102 -0.17 2.64 -3.96
C THR A 102 -0.49 4.11 -4.24
N PRO A 103 -1.15 4.44 -5.35
CA PRO A 103 -1.36 5.82 -5.75
C PRO A 103 -2.34 6.58 -4.84
N THR A 104 -3.32 5.91 -4.22
CA THR A 104 -4.23 6.59 -3.28
C THR A 104 -3.49 7.01 -2.00
N LEU A 105 -2.49 6.23 -1.58
CA LEU A 105 -1.59 6.62 -0.50
C LEU A 105 -0.70 7.78 -0.90
N PHE A 106 -0.16 7.75 -2.12
CA PHE A 106 0.63 8.86 -2.65
C PHE A 106 -0.16 10.18 -2.62
N ASP A 107 -1.37 10.21 -3.17
CA ASP A 107 -2.24 11.39 -3.17
C ASP A 107 -2.58 11.84 -1.73
N PHE A 108 -2.91 10.88 -0.85
CA PHE A 108 -3.22 11.16 0.55
C PHE A 108 -2.05 11.84 1.29
N LEU A 109 -0.84 11.33 1.12
CA LEU A 109 0.36 11.89 1.75
C LEU A 109 0.76 13.25 1.16
N GLN A 110 0.62 13.44 -0.16
CA GLN A 110 0.86 14.74 -0.79
C GLN A 110 -0.10 15.81 -0.27
N LYS A 111 -1.39 15.47 -0.15
CA LYS A 111 -2.39 16.38 0.42
C LYS A 111 -2.06 16.74 1.87
N ALA A 112 -1.80 15.73 2.71
CA ALA A 112 -1.40 15.95 4.10
C ALA A 112 -0.15 16.83 4.23
N SER A 113 0.80 16.69 3.31
CA SER A 113 2.02 17.50 3.27
C SER A 113 1.76 18.95 2.84
N SER A 114 0.80 19.18 1.95
CA SER A 114 0.35 20.53 1.58
C SER A 114 -0.35 21.22 2.74
N ASP A 115 -1.19 20.48 3.48
CA ASP A 115 -1.94 20.99 4.62
C ASP A 115 -1.05 21.24 5.85
N GLN A 116 0.00 20.44 6.04
CA GLN A 116 0.94 20.52 7.18
C GLN A 116 2.41 20.39 6.72
N PRO A 117 3.00 21.42 6.10
CA PRO A 117 4.32 21.34 5.47
C PRO A 117 5.46 20.92 6.40
N VAL A 118 5.40 21.30 7.68
CA VAL A 118 6.44 21.00 8.68
C VAL A 118 6.55 19.49 8.95
N ASN A 119 5.45 18.75 8.85
CA ASN A 119 5.39 17.30 9.06
C ASN A 119 5.15 16.54 7.73
N GLY A 120 5.25 17.25 6.61
CA GLY A 120 4.99 16.71 5.28
C GLY A 120 6.01 15.64 4.92
N LYS A 121 5.54 14.63 4.19
CA LYS A 121 6.38 13.55 3.66
C LYS A 121 6.64 13.79 2.19
N ARG A 122 7.90 13.66 1.78
CA ARG A 122 8.23 13.66 0.35
C ARG A 122 7.81 12.32 -0.21
N CYS A 123 7.12 12.30 -1.34
CA CYS A 123 6.63 11.04 -1.91
C CYS A 123 7.10 10.88 -3.36
N PHE A 124 7.36 9.63 -3.77
CA PHE A 124 7.58 9.26 -5.17
C PHE A 124 6.75 8.02 -5.49
N LEU A 125 6.07 8.02 -6.64
CA LEU A 125 5.18 6.95 -7.07
C LEU A 125 5.79 6.12 -8.20
N LEU A 126 5.86 4.82 -7.98
CA LEU A 126 6.15 3.80 -8.99
C LEU A 126 4.85 3.03 -9.27
N ASP A 127 4.32 3.15 -10.49
CA ASP A 127 3.12 2.40 -10.90
C ASP A 127 3.30 1.84 -12.31
N PHE A 128 2.60 0.76 -12.62
CA PHE A 128 2.57 0.19 -13.96
C PHE A 128 1.70 1.02 -14.91
N ASP A 129 0.67 1.68 -14.36
CA ASP A 129 -0.30 2.50 -15.08
C ASP A 129 0.34 3.79 -15.59
N ASP A 130 0.53 3.88 -16.90
CA ASP A 130 1.16 5.03 -17.55
C ASP A 130 0.27 6.28 -17.60
N ARG A 131 -1.04 6.15 -17.35
CA ARG A 131 -1.95 7.29 -17.34
C ARG A 131 -1.60 8.27 -16.22
N MET A 132 -0.98 7.78 -15.15
CA MET A 132 -0.49 8.60 -14.04
C MET A 132 0.60 9.58 -14.46
N ALA A 133 1.37 9.26 -15.51
CA ALA A 133 2.38 10.15 -16.07
C ALA A 133 1.82 11.50 -16.51
N HIS A 134 0.56 11.57 -16.93
CA HIS A 134 -0.02 12.83 -17.38
C HIS A 134 -0.32 13.81 -16.23
N PHE A 135 -0.50 13.29 -15.02
CA PHE A 135 -0.88 14.07 -13.84
C PHE A 135 0.32 14.41 -12.97
N TYR A 136 1.31 13.53 -12.88
CA TYR A 136 2.47 13.71 -12.00
C TYR A 136 3.72 14.07 -12.79
N GLY A 137 4.55 14.92 -12.19
CA GLY A 137 5.86 15.29 -12.74
C GLY A 137 6.83 14.12 -12.81
N ALA A 138 7.91 14.28 -13.57
CA ALA A 138 8.98 13.28 -13.65
C ALA A 138 9.73 13.10 -12.31
N ASP A 139 9.69 14.12 -11.46
CA ASP A 139 10.22 14.14 -10.09
C ASP A 139 9.27 13.52 -9.04
N GLU A 140 8.05 13.16 -9.46
CA GLU A 140 7.00 12.59 -8.60
C GLU A 140 6.62 11.16 -9.00
N PHE A 141 6.78 10.79 -10.27
CA PHE A 141 6.27 9.54 -10.83
C PHE A 141 7.24 8.88 -11.81
N ALA A 142 7.26 7.54 -11.80
CA ALA A 142 7.85 6.74 -12.86
C ALA A 142 6.99 5.52 -13.19
N ARG A 143 6.82 5.25 -14.49
CA ARG A 143 6.24 3.98 -14.94
C ARG A 143 7.20 2.83 -14.64
N TYR A 144 6.76 1.88 -13.83
CA TYR A 144 7.59 0.81 -13.30
C TYR A 144 6.85 -0.53 -13.24
N SER A 145 7.51 -1.60 -13.67
CA SER A 145 7.05 -2.97 -13.48
C SER A 145 7.73 -3.58 -12.25
N MET A 146 6.96 -3.76 -11.17
CA MET A 146 7.48 -4.25 -9.89
C MET A 146 7.98 -5.70 -9.92
N LEU A 147 7.44 -6.57 -10.78
CA LEU A 147 7.88 -7.97 -10.84
C LEU A 147 9.14 -8.16 -11.69
N ASN A 148 9.32 -7.30 -12.69
CA ASN A 148 10.44 -7.36 -13.60
C ASN A 148 11.57 -6.40 -13.22
N ASN A 149 11.38 -5.60 -12.15
CA ASN A 149 12.26 -4.52 -11.75
C ASN A 149 12.63 -3.60 -12.93
N HIS A 150 11.64 -3.18 -13.70
CA HIS A 150 11.86 -2.50 -14.98
C HIS A 150 11.24 -1.10 -14.99
N PHE A 151 12.08 -0.10 -15.27
CA PHE A 151 11.65 1.27 -15.59
C PHE A 151 11.44 1.37 -17.10
N TYR A 152 10.27 1.81 -17.51
CA TYR A 152 9.94 1.95 -18.94
C TYR A 152 10.60 3.19 -19.58
N ASN A 153 11.10 4.11 -18.75
CA ASN A 153 11.91 5.22 -19.18
C ASN A 153 13.19 5.28 -18.32
N ALA A 154 14.35 5.28 -18.97
CA ALA A 154 15.64 5.28 -18.28
C ALA A 154 15.88 6.57 -17.48
N ASP A 155 15.37 7.71 -17.94
CA ASP A 155 15.51 8.99 -17.25
C ASP A 155 14.69 9.03 -15.95
N SER A 156 13.57 8.32 -15.88
CA SER A 156 12.76 8.24 -14.66
C SER A 156 13.51 7.55 -13.51
N ARG A 157 14.45 6.65 -13.83
CA ARG A 157 15.36 6.08 -12.82
C ARG A 157 16.29 7.16 -12.24
N ASN A 158 16.77 8.08 -13.07
CA ASN A 158 17.62 9.19 -12.62
C ASN A 158 16.83 10.16 -11.73
N GLU A 159 15.56 10.42 -12.04
CA GLU A 159 14.69 11.23 -11.19
C GLU A 159 14.43 10.58 -9.82
N LEU A 160 14.22 9.26 -9.78
CA LEU A 160 14.12 8.52 -8.52
C LEU A 160 15.40 8.65 -7.67
N ILE A 161 16.57 8.51 -8.31
CA ILE A 161 17.87 8.70 -7.65
C ILE A 161 18.01 10.12 -7.09
N LYS A 162 17.65 11.15 -7.85
CA LYS A 162 17.67 12.55 -7.39
C LYS A 162 16.71 12.77 -6.23
N PHE A 163 15.53 12.17 -6.28
CA PHE A 163 14.56 12.23 -5.20
C PHE A 163 15.18 11.68 -3.91
N PHE A 164 15.82 10.51 -3.96
CA PHE A 164 16.43 9.89 -2.78
C PHE A 164 17.80 10.46 -2.37
N ALA A 165 18.47 11.26 -3.19
CA ALA A 165 19.76 11.86 -2.82
C ALA A 165 19.72 12.79 -1.59
N ARG A 166 18.52 13.18 -1.11
CA ARG A 166 18.32 14.15 -0.03
C ARG A 166 17.36 13.67 1.07
N VAL A 167 17.21 12.35 1.27
CA VAL A 167 16.33 11.78 2.31
C VAL A 167 17.08 11.44 3.59
N GLY A 168 16.36 11.45 4.72
CA GLY A 168 16.80 10.81 5.95
C GLY A 168 16.28 9.37 6.02
N LYS A 169 15.05 9.19 6.50
CA LYS A 169 14.43 7.88 6.70
C LYS A 169 13.31 7.60 5.69
N VAL A 170 13.44 6.49 4.96
CA VAL A 170 12.58 6.10 3.85
C VAL A 170 11.61 4.99 4.26
N GLY A 171 10.35 5.16 3.91
CA GLY A 171 9.33 4.11 3.94
C GLY A 171 9.02 3.64 2.53
N ILE A 172 9.07 2.34 2.30
CA ILE A 172 8.60 1.73 1.05
C ILE A 172 7.24 1.12 1.33
N VAL A 173 6.19 1.59 0.65
CA VAL A 173 4.85 1.01 0.78
C VAL A 173 4.46 0.40 -0.56
N CYS A 174 4.15 -0.89 -0.56
CA CYS A 174 3.87 -1.63 -1.78
C CYS A 174 2.59 -2.44 -1.65
N ASP A 175 1.70 -2.27 -2.63
CA ASP A 175 0.47 -3.05 -2.80
C ASP A 175 0.53 -3.81 -4.13
N PRO A 176 1.21 -4.97 -4.15
CA PRO A 176 1.33 -5.78 -5.35
C PRO A 176 0.00 -6.50 -5.69
N PRO A 177 -0.22 -6.89 -6.95
CA PRO A 177 -1.41 -7.68 -7.31
C PRO A 177 -1.50 -9.00 -6.52
N PHE A 178 -2.72 -9.48 -6.25
CA PHE A 178 -2.97 -10.60 -5.32
C PHE A 178 -2.38 -11.97 -5.71
N GLY A 179 -1.89 -12.12 -6.95
CA GLY A 179 -1.26 -13.33 -7.48
C GLY A 179 0.28 -13.29 -7.58
N VAL A 180 0.94 -12.35 -6.92
CA VAL A 180 2.37 -12.07 -7.14
C VAL A 180 3.33 -13.18 -6.69
N PHE A 181 4.35 -13.41 -7.51
CA PHE A 181 5.55 -14.16 -7.17
C PHE A 181 6.38 -13.38 -6.13
N ILE A 182 6.18 -13.70 -4.86
CA ILE A 182 6.83 -12.99 -3.74
C ILE A 182 8.35 -12.94 -3.87
N ASP A 183 8.99 -14.02 -4.34
CA ASP A 183 10.44 -14.03 -4.51
C ASP A 183 10.92 -13.02 -5.57
N ALA A 184 10.14 -12.79 -6.64
CA ALA A 184 10.45 -11.77 -7.64
C ALA A 184 10.26 -10.35 -7.07
N LEU A 185 9.15 -10.13 -6.36
CA LEU A 185 8.88 -8.86 -5.69
C LEU A 185 9.98 -8.50 -4.68
N MET A 186 10.38 -9.44 -3.82
CA MET A 186 11.43 -9.20 -2.83
C MET A 186 12.79 -8.90 -3.49
N LYS A 187 13.11 -9.51 -4.64
CA LYS A 187 14.31 -9.17 -5.43
C LYS A 187 14.25 -7.76 -5.99
N SER A 188 13.10 -7.34 -6.51
CA SER A 188 12.88 -5.97 -6.99
C SER A 188 13.01 -4.96 -5.87
N LEU A 189 12.37 -5.20 -4.73
CA LEU A 189 12.49 -4.35 -3.54
C LEU A 189 13.92 -4.27 -3.04
N GLY A 190 14.66 -5.39 -3.02
CA GLY A 190 16.09 -5.40 -2.67
C GLY A 190 16.92 -4.54 -3.63
N SER A 191 16.62 -4.61 -4.93
CA SER A 191 17.29 -3.78 -5.95
C SER A 191 17.00 -2.29 -5.79
N LEU A 192 15.75 -1.93 -5.45
CA LEU A 192 15.36 -0.55 -5.15
C LEU A 192 16.02 -0.05 -3.86
N LYS A 193 16.03 -0.85 -2.79
CA LYS A 193 16.73 -0.52 -1.54
C LYS A 193 18.22 -0.26 -1.78
N GLU A 194 18.87 -1.11 -2.57
CA GLU A 194 20.28 -0.92 -2.93
C GLU A 194 20.50 0.36 -3.75
N MET A 195 19.62 0.63 -4.72
CA MET A 195 19.67 1.88 -5.49
C MET A 195 19.58 3.09 -4.57
N ILE A 196 18.61 3.11 -3.65
CA ILE A 196 18.42 4.19 -2.67
C ILE A 196 19.69 4.36 -1.83
N ARG A 197 20.19 3.27 -1.24
CA ARG A 197 21.40 3.26 -0.40
C ARG A 197 22.63 3.79 -1.12
N THR A 198 22.80 3.50 -2.41
CA THR A 198 23.94 3.99 -3.19
C THR A 198 23.80 5.45 -3.61
N SER A 199 22.57 5.98 -3.62
CA SER A 199 22.25 7.34 -4.08
C SER A 199 22.14 8.37 -2.98
N SER A 200 21.97 7.94 -1.72
CA SER A 200 21.72 8.80 -0.57
C SER A 200 22.82 8.66 0.48
N GLU A 201 22.88 9.60 1.43
CA GLU A 201 23.73 9.47 2.63
C GLU A 201 23.15 8.47 3.66
N ILE A 202 22.20 7.61 3.24
CA ILE A 202 21.68 6.54 4.10
C ILE A 202 22.80 5.53 4.34
N ASN A 203 23.31 5.56 5.58
CA ASN A 203 24.43 4.72 5.97
C ASN A 203 23.98 3.32 6.44
N ASN A 204 22.73 3.15 6.89
CA ASN A 204 22.27 1.91 7.54
C ASN A 204 20.91 1.41 7.04
N SER A 205 20.67 0.10 7.21
CA SER A 205 19.39 -0.53 6.85
C SER A 205 18.21 -0.10 7.71
N SER A 206 18.45 0.45 8.92
CA SER A 206 17.41 0.99 9.82
C SER A 206 16.68 2.21 9.25
N ASP A 207 17.28 2.83 8.24
CA ASP A 207 16.78 4.06 7.63
C ASP A 207 15.85 3.74 6.45
N MET A 208 15.60 2.45 6.17
CA MET A 208 14.68 1.98 5.15
C MET A 208 13.74 0.92 5.71
N SER A 209 12.48 1.30 5.91
CA SER A 209 11.42 0.39 6.32
C SER A 209 10.52 0.02 5.15
N THR A 210 9.83 -1.12 5.20
CA THR A 210 8.99 -1.66 4.13
C THR A 210 7.68 -2.16 4.66
N MET A 211 6.59 -1.70 4.06
CA MET A 211 5.22 -2.18 4.29
C MET A 211 4.71 -2.86 3.02
N LEU A 212 4.45 -4.16 3.10
CA LEU A 212 3.84 -4.95 2.02
C LEU A 212 2.39 -5.24 2.35
N VAL A 213 1.49 -4.79 1.49
CA VAL A 213 0.05 -5.06 1.61
C VAL A 213 -0.27 -6.33 0.85
N LEU A 214 -0.57 -7.41 1.56
CA LEU A 214 -0.69 -8.75 0.97
C LEU A 214 -1.81 -9.57 1.62
N PRO A 215 -2.41 -10.53 0.90
CA PRO A 215 -3.23 -11.55 1.51
C PRO A 215 -2.44 -12.42 2.50
N ILE A 216 -3.04 -12.79 3.63
CA ILE A 216 -2.40 -13.60 4.69
C ILE A 216 -1.77 -14.89 4.15
N PHE A 217 -2.42 -15.55 3.19
CA PHE A 217 -1.94 -16.81 2.62
C PHE A 217 -0.70 -16.66 1.75
N VAL A 218 -0.46 -15.46 1.20
CA VAL A 218 0.75 -15.11 0.44
C VAL A 218 1.83 -14.58 1.38
N GLY A 219 1.48 -13.69 2.30
CA GLY A 219 2.44 -13.06 3.22
C GLY A 219 3.17 -14.03 4.16
N LYS A 220 2.69 -15.28 4.30
CA LYS A 220 3.47 -16.35 4.96
C LYS A 220 4.87 -16.56 4.35
N HIS A 221 5.06 -16.22 3.08
CA HIS A 221 6.35 -16.30 2.40
C HIS A 221 7.28 -15.15 2.79
N VAL A 222 6.73 -13.95 3.02
CA VAL A 222 7.46 -12.78 3.55
C VAL A 222 7.94 -13.05 4.98
N LEU A 223 7.09 -13.64 5.82
CA LEU A 223 7.41 -13.99 7.21
C LEU A 223 8.46 -15.11 7.38
N LYS A 224 9.06 -15.62 6.28
CA LYS A 224 10.28 -16.42 6.36
C LYS A 224 11.47 -15.57 6.77
N ASP A 225 11.45 -14.28 6.44
CA ASP A 225 12.38 -13.30 6.96
C ASP A 225 11.93 -12.89 8.37
N PRO A 226 12.76 -13.11 9.41
CA PRO A 226 12.41 -12.80 10.80
C PRO A 226 12.36 -11.29 11.10
N SER A 227 12.90 -10.44 10.21
CA SER A 227 12.78 -8.99 10.34
C SER A 227 11.35 -8.50 10.07
N PHE A 228 10.57 -9.27 9.30
CA PHE A 228 9.19 -8.96 8.98
C PHE A 228 8.22 -9.53 10.01
N SER A 229 7.17 -8.77 10.24
CA SER A 229 6.04 -9.12 11.09
C SER A 229 4.72 -8.81 10.39
N MET A 230 3.62 -9.36 10.88
CA MET A 230 2.28 -9.10 10.35
C MET A 230 1.50 -8.24 11.34
N VAL A 231 1.01 -7.09 10.88
CA VAL A 231 0.11 -6.22 11.63
C VAL A 231 -1.29 -6.83 11.65
N ASP A 232 -1.96 -6.81 12.81
CA ASP A 232 -3.30 -7.40 12.96
C ASP A 232 -4.41 -6.61 12.22
N PHE A 233 -4.12 -5.37 11.82
CA PHE A 233 -5.04 -4.50 11.08
C PHE A 233 -5.49 -5.12 9.76
N LYS A 234 -6.80 -5.16 9.54
CA LYS A 234 -7.41 -5.68 8.31
C LYS A 234 -7.50 -4.55 7.28
N VAL A 235 -6.65 -4.61 6.26
CA VAL A 235 -6.64 -3.61 5.17
C VAL A 235 -7.91 -3.72 4.36
N THR A 236 -8.55 -2.60 4.05
CA THR A 236 -9.78 -2.56 3.25
C THR A 236 -9.63 -1.62 2.06
N TYR A 237 -10.45 -1.88 1.04
CA TYR A 237 -10.44 -1.12 -0.20
C TYR A 237 -11.84 -0.63 -0.59
N GLU A 238 -11.95 0.61 -1.07
CA GLU A 238 -13.22 1.21 -1.48
C GLU A 238 -13.88 0.45 -2.63
N ASN A 239 -13.09 0.07 -3.64
CA ASN A 239 -13.57 -0.51 -4.89
C ASN A 239 -13.42 -2.04 -4.98
N HIS A 240 -13.01 -2.72 -3.91
CA HIS A 240 -12.87 -4.18 -3.90
C HIS A 240 -14.09 -4.89 -3.31
N LYS A 241 -14.87 -5.61 -4.13
CA LYS A 241 -16.09 -6.32 -3.68
C LYS A 241 -15.87 -7.23 -2.47
N ALA A 242 -14.82 -8.05 -2.49
CA ALA A 242 -14.55 -9.00 -1.40
C ALA A 242 -13.84 -8.37 -0.18
N TYR A 243 -13.12 -7.26 -0.34
CA TYR A 243 -12.22 -6.71 0.69
C TYR A 243 -12.59 -5.27 1.09
N SER A 244 -13.81 -4.86 0.81
CA SER A 244 -14.37 -3.58 1.26
C SER A 244 -14.75 -3.57 2.74
N LYS A 245 -14.94 -4.75 3.34
CA LYS A 245 -15.27 -4.90 4.76
C LYS A 245 -14.14 -5.58 5.52
N PRO A 246 -13.85 -5.15 6.76
CA PRO A 246 -12.80 -5.79 7.57
C PRO A 246 -13.01 -7.31 7.71
N ASP A 247 -14.24 -7.75 7.96
CA ASP A 247 -14.53 -9.18 8.23
C ASP A 247 -14.31 -10.10 7.04
N SER A 248 -14.40 -9.58 5.82
CA SER A 248 -14.14 -10.33 4.60
C SER A 248 -12.72 -10.12 4.07
N SER A 249 -11.99 -9.11 4.56
CA SER A 249 -10.62 -8.85 4.14
C SER A 249 -9.62 -9.84 4.73
N VAL A 250 -8.94 -10.54 3.82
CA VAL A 250 -7.78 -11.38 4.11
C VAL A 250 -6.46 -10.63 3.95
N VAL A 251 -6.51 -9.33 3.65
CA VAL A 251 -5.34 -8.50 3.35
C VAL A 251 -4.79 -7.88 4.64
N ARG A 252 -3.48 -7.96 4.83
CA ARG A 252 -2.75 -7.45 6.00
C ARG A 252 -1.49 -6.74 5.56
N ILE A 253 -0.92 -5.96 6.48
CA ILE A 253 0.39 -5.32 6.29
C ILE A 253 1.47 -6.24 6.86
N PHE A 254 2.47 -6.54 6.04
CA PHE A 254 3.69 -7.25 6.40
C PHE A 254 4.85 -6.27 6.39
N THR A 255 5.52 -6.10 7.53
CA THR A 255 6.43 -4.98 7.71
C THR A 255 7.58 -5.25 8.67
N ASP A 256 8.70 -4.57 8.43
CA ASP A 256 9.84 -4.43 9.34
C ASP A 256 9.74 -3.17 10.24
N VAL A 257 8.71 -2.33 10.03
CA VAL A 257 8.36 -1.22 10.94
C VAL A 257 7.93 -1.76 12.31
N ARG A 258 8.27 -1.03 13.37
CA ARG A 258 7.88 -1.37 14.74
C ARG A 258 6.35 -1.51 14.84
N ASN A 259 5.87 -2.63 15.36
CA ASN A 259 4.44 -2.91 15.39
C ASN A 259 3.62 -1.94 16.27
N ASN A 260 4.24 -1.32 17.27
CA ASN A 260 3.59 -0.30 18.10
C ASN A 260 3.36 1.04 17.38
N ALA A 261 4.03 1.29 16.26
CA ALA A 261 3.78 2.46 15.40
C ALA A 261 2.40 2.40 14.73
N PHE A 262 1.83 1.20 14.57
CA PHE A 262 0.49 1.01 14.02
C PHE A 262 -0.56 1.20 15.11
N VAL A 263 -0.90 2.46 15.40
CA VAL A 263 -1.92 2.80 16.38
C VAL A 263 -3.32 2.45 15.84
N LEU A 264 -3.97 1.46 16.45
CA LEU A 264 -5.30 0.99 16.04
C LEU A 264 -6.37 1.38 17.09
N SER A 265 -7.53 1.84 16.60
CA SER A 265 -8.60 2.33 17.46
C SER A 265 -9.40 1.21 18.12
N SER A 266 -9.69 1.37 19.41
CA SER A 266 -10.62 0.48 20.14
C SER A 266 -12.05 0.54 19.61
N LYS A 267 -12.46 1.68 19.02
CA LYS A 267 -13.75 1.82 18.36
C LYS A 267 -13.91 0.88 17.17
N HIS A 268 -12.81 0.46 16.56
CA HIS A 268 -12.78 -0.47 15.42
C HIS A 268 -12.42 -1.91 15.84
N GLY A 269 -12.52 -2.23 17.12
CA GLY A 269 -12.35 -3.61 17.61
C GLY A 269 -10.89 -4.03 17.78
N TYR A 270 -9.99 -3.09 18.07
CA TYR A 270 -8.59 -3.38 18.38
C TYR A 270 -8.23 -3.00 19.83
N ARG A 271 -7.16 -3.60 20.35
CA ARG A 271 -6.60 -3.26 21.67
C ARG A 271 -5.08 -3.32 21.63
N PHE A 272 -4.44 -2.56 22.49
CA PHE A 272 -3.02 -2.70 22.71
C PHE A 272 -2.73 -3.95 23.55
N CYS A 273 -1.70 -4.71 23.18
CA CYS A 273 -1.19 -5.82 23.98
C CYS A 273 0.20 -5.49 24.49
N GLU A 274 0.29 -5.07 25.75
CA GLU A 274 1.55 -4.67 26.41
C GLU A 274 2.65 -5.74 26.29
N LYS A 275 2.29 -7.01 26.48
CA LYS A 275 3.26 -8.14 26.41
C LYS A 275 3.86 -8.35 25.03
N CYS A 276 3.15 -7.97 23.98
CA CYS A 276 3.62 -8.08 22.60
C CYS A 276 4.08 -6.72 22.03
N ASP A 277 3.93 -5.64 22.80
CA ASP A 277 4.16 -4.26 22.37
C ASP A 277 3.56 -3.95 20.99
N ARG A 278 2.27 -4.27 20.82
CA ARG A 278 1.55 -4.04 19.56
C ARG A 278 0.04 -4.01 19.71
N TYR A 279 -0.64 -3.36 18.77
CA TYR A 279 -2.09 -3.46 18.63
C TYR A 279 -2.51 -4.80 18.00
N VAL A 280 -3.57 -5.39 18.55
CA VAL A 280 -4.14 -6.67 18.12
C VAL A 280 -5.65 -6.57 18.06
N ALA A 281 -6.30 -7.47 17.31
CA ALA A 281 -7.75 -7.58 17.35
C ALA A 281 -8.24 -7.86 18.79
N GLN A 282 -9.40 -7.32 19.16
CA GLN A 282 -9.94 -7.40 20.52
C GLN A 282 -10.00 -8.84 21.04
N ASP A 283 -10.37 -9.77 20.16
CA ASP A 283 -10.54 -11.20 20.41
C ASP A 283 -9.24 -12.03 20.23
N ASN A 284 -8.16 -11.43 19.71
CA ASN A 284 -6.86 -12.07 19.62
C ASN A 284 -6.15 -12.06 20.99
N LEU A 285 -6.49 -13.03 21.83
CA LEU A 285 -5.97 -13.12 23.20
C LEU A 285 -4.50 -13.59 23.25
N HIS A 286 -3.70 -12.92 24.08
CA HIS A 286 -2.30 -13.28 24.28
C HIS A 286 -2.18 -14.65 24.95
N CYS A 287 -1.43 -15.57 24.32
CA CYS A 287 -1.11 -16.86 24.90
C CYS A 287 0.16 -16.76 25.75
N LEU A 288 0.03 -16.88 27.08
CA LEU A 288 1.15 -16.84 28.02
C LEU A 288 2.21 -17.91 27.75
N LYS A 289 1.78 -19.12 27.34
CA LYS A 289 2.70 -20.23 27.06
C LYS A 289 3.53 -20.04 25.78
N CYS A 290 2.97 -19.35 24.79
CA CYS A 290 3.68 -19.08 23.54
C CYS A 290 4.23 -17.65 23.47
N ALA A 291 4.01 -16.84 24.51
CA ALA A 291 4.38 -15.42 24.58
C ALA A 291 3.97 -14.61 23.33
N LYS A 292 2.77 -14.85 22.80
CA LYS A 292 2.28 -14.17 21.58
C LYS A 292 0.77 -14.09 21.50
N CYS A 293 0.26 -13.12 20.75
CA CYS A 293 -1.13 -13.08 20.28
C CYS A 293 -1.24 -13.92 18.99
N PRO A 294 -1.82 -15.13 19.05
CA PRO A 294 -1.60 -16.15 18.03
C PRO A 294 -2.59 -16.10 16.85
N SER A 295 -3.72 -15.39 16.96
CA SER A 295 -4.67 -15.27 15.85
C SER A 295 -4.03 -14.51 14.70
N ARG A 296 -4.20 -15.04 13.49
CA ARG A 296 -3.67 -14.45 12.25
C ARG A 296 -4.78 -14.03 11.28
N ASP A 297 -5.91 -14.71 11.34
CA ASP A 297 -7.03 -14.59 10.41
C ASP A 297 -8.32 -14.15 11.12
N GLY A 298 -8.22 -13.67 12.36
CA GLY A 298 -9.38 -13.33 13.19
C GLY A 298 -10.08 -14.52 13.82
N SER A 299 -9.67 -15.77 13.53
CA SER A 299 -10.26 -16.91 14.23
C SER A 299 -9.71 -17.04 15.65
N LYS A 300 -10.47 -17.68 16.55
CA LYS A 300 -10.02 -17.96 17.91
C LYS A 300 -8.94 -19.05 17.91
N TYR A 301 -7.85 -18.82 18.62
CA TYR A 301 -6.77 -19.80 18.81
C TYR A 301 -6.70 -20.26 20.27
N ILE A 302 -6.33 -21.51 20.47
CA ILE A 302 -6.09 -22.12 21.78
C ILE A 302 -4.70 -22.78 21.79
N HIS A 303 -4.04 -22.79 22.95
CA HIS A 303 -2.76 -23.48 23.10
C HIS A 303 -3.00 -24.99 23.26
N CYS A 304 -2.38 -25.78 22.39
CA CYS A 304 -2.30 -27.22 22.56
C CYS A 304 -0.98 -27.58 23.25
N SER A 305 -1.03 -28.04 24.49
CA SER A 305 0.17 -28.43 25.25
C SER A 305 0.92 -29.59 24.60
N ALA A 306 0.21 -30.56 24.01
CA ALA A 306 0.84 -31.71 23.35
C ALA A 306 1.61 -31.32 22.07
N CYS A 307 1.15 -30.28 21.35
CA CYS A 307 1.86 -29.75 20.18
C CYS A 307 2.81 -28.59 20.53
N SER A 308 2.82 -28.13 21.79
CA SER A 308 3.53 -26.94 22.25
C SER A 308 3.32 -25.69 21.38
N ARG A 309 2.10 -25.53 20.82
CA ARG A 309 1.77 -24.40 19.93
C ARG A 309 0.30 -24.02 19.99
N CYS A 310 0.00 -22.76 19.67
CA CYS A 310 -1.36 -22.31 19.43
C CYS A 310 -1.89 -22.83 18.10
N VAL A 311 -3.13 -23.30 18.11
CA VAL A 311 -3.87 -23.80 16.94
C VAL A 311 -5.27 -23.19 16.94
N LYS A 312 -5.96 -23.21 15.79
CA LYS A 312 -7.36 -22.78 15.72
C LYS A 312 -8.21 -23.57 16.72
N SER A 313 -9.17 -22.92 17.39
CA SER A 313 -10.04 -23.54 18.40
C SER A 313 -10.84 -24.73 17.88
N ILE A 314 -11.13 -24.73 16.57
CA ILE A 314 -11.81 -25.81 15.86
C ILE A 314 -10.91 -27.04 15.60
N TYR A 315 -9.59 -26.93 15.77
CA TYR A 315 -8.68 -28.07 15.61
C TYR A 315 -8.66 -28.91 16.88
N LYS A 316 -8.55 -30.24 16.71
CA LYS A 316 -8.41 -31.19 17.82
C LYS A 316 -7.08 -31.91 17.69
N HIS A 317 -6.42 -32.14 18.83
CA HIS A 317 -5.19 -32.94 18.86
C HIS A 317 -5.56 -34.41 18.67
N CYS A 318 -4.96 -35.05 17.67
CA CYS A 318 -5.04 -36.49 17.52
C CYS A 318 -3.81 -37.16 18.16
N THR A 319 -4.06 -38.12 19.04
CA THR A 319 -3.01 -38.90 19.72
C THR A 319 -2.28 -39.84 18.76
N GLN A 320 -2.95 -40.36 17.73
CA GLN A 320 -2.34 -41.24 16.71
C GLN A 320 -1.43 -40.44 15.77
N CYS A 321 -1.94 -39.35 15.18
CA CYS A 321 -1.16 -38.49 14.28
C CYS A 321 -0.17 -37.58 15.02
N LYS A 322 -0.27 -37.48 16.35
CA LYS A 322 0.53 -36.58 17.22
C LYS A 322 0.51 -35.12 16.77
N THR A 323 -0.60 -34.67 16.19
CA THR A 323 -0.74 -33.30 15.68
C THR A 323 -2.18 -32.82 15.77
N CYS A 324 -2.38 -31.51 15.76
CA CYS A 324 -3.70 -30.89 15.69
C CYS A 324 -4.12 -30.68 14.25
N HIS A 325 -5.34 -31.12 13.91
CA HIS A 325 -5.97 -30.88 12.62
C HIS A 325 -7.49 -30.71 12.79
N LEU A 326 -8.17 -30.33 11.71
CA LEU A 326 -9.62 -30.38 11.64
C LEU A 326 -10.10 -31.83 11.87
N PRO A 327 -11.15 -32.07 12.65
CA PRO A 327 -11.67 -33.42 12.86
C PRO A 327 -11.98 -34.17 11.56
N SER A 328 -12.50 -33.47 10.54
CA SER A 328 -12.81 -34.03 9.22
C SER A 328 -11.60 -34.37 8.35
N ARG A 329 -10.38 -34.00 8.78
CA ARG A 329 -9.12 -34.30 8.05
C ARG A 329 -8.24 -35.29 8.81
N HIS A 330 -8.84 -36.08 9.70
CA HIS A 330 -8.15 -37.16 10.38
C HIS A 330 -7.90 -38.30 9.39
N ILE A 331 -6.71 -38.32 8.79
CA ILE A 331 -6.28 -39.43 7.94
C ILE A 331 -5.75 -40.52 8.86
N VAL A 332 -6.63 -41.42 9.27
CA VAL A 332 -6.19 -42.74 9.73
C VAL A 332 -5.86 -43.50 8.45
N ASN A 333 -4.61 -43.93 8.30
CA ASN A 333 -4.32 -44.98 7.33
C ASN A 333 -5.16 -46.20 7.76
N LEU A 334 -6.24 -46.48 7.01
CA LEU A 334 -7.00 -47.72 7.14
C LEU A 334 -6.12 -48.91 6.76
#